data_AF-A0A7V9TCD8-F1
#
_entry.id   AF-A0A7V9TCD8-F1
#
_cell.length_a   1.000
_cell.length_b   1.000
_cell.length_c   1.000
_cell.angle_alpha   90.00
_cell.angle_beta   90.00
_cell.angle_gamma   90.00
#
_symmetry.space_group_name_H-M   'P 1'
#
loop_
_entity.id
_entity.type
_entity.pdbx_description
1 polymer ?
#
loop_
_entity_poly.entity_id
_entity_poly.type
_entity_poly.pdbx_seq_one_letter_code
_entity_poly.pdbx_strand_id
1 'polypeptide(L)'
;MAKVVDIERVRVDRLAADLLPAIREAFAGPGIYKAPTADIEDINRWRRAARACARQLGVSCSTSVSTDGSFVWVVDTSPVTFPEQVRARRSVDALFS
;
A
#
# COMPACT_ATOMS: atom_id res chain seq x y z
N MET A 1 -16.57 -15.32 31.37
CA MET A 1 -15.19 -15.46 30.85
C MET A 1 -14.91 -14.23 30.00
N ALA A 2 -14.14 -13.26 30.49
CA ALA A 2 -13.90 -12.01 29.76
C ALA A 2 -13.01 -12.29 28.54
N LYS A 3 -13.48 -11.89 27.34
CA LYS A 3 -12.70 -11.98 26.11
C LYS A 3 -11.56 -10.96 26.19
N VAL A 4 -10.31 -11.43 26.27
CA VAL A 4 -9.14 -10.55 26.15
C VAL A 4 -9.13 -10.00 24.73
N VAL A 5 -9.36 -8.69 24.60
CA VAL A 5 -9.32 -7.99 23.31
C VAL A 5 -7.92 -7.42 23.15
N ASP A 6 -7.27 -7.81 22.06
CA ASP A 6 -6.01 -7.17 21.63
C ASP A 6 -6.33 -5.78 21.07
N ILE A 7 -6.16 -4.76 21.92
CA ILE A 7 -6.49 -3.37 21.59
C ILE A 7 -5.60 -2.85 20.45
N GLU A 8 -4.35 -3.28 20.36
CA GLU A 8 -3.44 -2.82 19.31
C GLU A 8 -3.83 -3.41 17.96
N ARG A 9 -4.25 -4.68 17.93
CA ARG A 9 -4.85 -5.26 16.72
C ARG A 9 -6.09 -4.48 16.26
N VAL A 10 -6.99 -4.12 17.17
CA VAL A 10 -8.17 -3.32 16.83
C VAL A 10 -7.79 -1.95 16.25
N ARG A 11 -6.76 -1.29 16.80
CA ARG A 11 -6.26 -0.01 16.27
C ARG A 11 -5.69 -0.16 14.86
N VAL A 12 -4.89 -1.20 14.62
CA VAL A 12 -4.34 -1.49 13.28
C VAL A 12 -5.46 -1.78 12.28
N ASP A 13 -6.45 -2.58 12.66
CA ASP A 13 -7.55 -2.95 11.77
C ASP A 13 -8.42 -1.75 11.40
N ARG A 14 -8.68 -0.84 12.35
CA ARG A 14 -9.37 0.43 12.09
C ARG A 14 -8.59 1.33 11.14
N LEU A 15 -7.30 1.55 11.42
CA LEU A 15 -6.44 2.35 10.54
C LEU A 15 -6.32 1.73 9.15
N ALA A 16 -6.30 0.40 9.05
CA ALA A 16 -6.30 -0.29 7.77
C ALA A 16 -7.61 -0.02 6.99
N ALA A 17 -8.75 -0.05 7.66
CA ALA A 17 -10.04 0.28 7.03
C ALA A 17 -10.05 1.72 6.49
N ASP A 18 -9.47 2.67 7.22
CA ASP A 18 -9.38 4.08 6.81
C ASP A 18 -8.42 4.28 5.63
N LEU A 19 -7.29 3.56 5.60
CA LEU A 19 -6.29 3.65 4.52
C LEU A 19 -6.69 2.87 3.25
N LEU A 20 -7.55 1.85 3.37
CA LEU A 20 -7.86 0.91 2.29
C LEU A 20 -8.35 1.59 1.01
N PRO A 21 -9.26 2.59 1.02
CA PRO A 21 -9.70 3.23 -0.21
C PRO A 21 -8.55 3.87 -0.99
N ALA A 22 -7.69 4.63 -0.30
CA ALA A 22 -6.57 5.34 -0.92
C ALA A 22 -5.49 4.37 -1.44
N ILE A 23 -5.17 3.33 -0.68
CA ILE A 23 -4.20 2.30 -1.11
C ILE A 23 -4.74 1.52 -2.30
N ARG A 24 -6.03 1.16 -2.31
CA ARG A 24 -6.66 0.45 -3.43
C ARG A 24 -6.59 1.28 -4.71
N GLU A 25 -6.91 2.57 -4.64
CA GLU A 25 -6.83 3.48 -5.79
C GLU A 25 -5.38 3.61 -6.29
N ALA A 26 -4.43 3.79 -5.38
CA ALA A 26 -3.02 3.88 -5.73
C ALA A 26 -2.48 2.61 -6.39
N PHE A 27 -2.91 1.43 -5.93
CA PHE A 27 -2.50 0.15 -6.51
C PHE A 27 -3.16 -0.13 -7.86
N ALA A 28 -4.35 0.41 -8.12
CA ALA A 28 -4.98 0.33 -9.43
C ALA A 28 -4.32 1.26 -10.49
N GLY A 29 -3.50 2.21 -10.06
CA GLY A 29 -2.78 3.14 -10.94
C GLY A 29 -1.26 3.00 -10.83
N PRO A 30 -0.56 3.94 -10.15
CA PRO A 30 0.90 4.00 -10.12
C PRO A 30 1.58 2.87 -9.31
N GLY A 31 0.82 2.07 -8.56
CA GLY A 31 1.37 0.99 -7.73
C GLY A 31 2.02 1.45 -6.42
N ILE A 32 1.90 2.73 -6.06
CA ILE A 32 2.52 3.32 -4.86
C ILE A 32 1.60 4.33 -4.17
N TYR A 33 1.43 4.17 -2.86
CA TYR A 33 0.79 5.16 -1.99
C TYR A 33 1.83 5.79 -1.06
N LYS A 34 1.82 7.12 -0.95
CA LYS A 34 2.73 7.91 -0.10
C LYS A 34 1.92 8.75 0.87
N ALA A 35 2.41 8.88 2.10
CA ALA A 35 1.84 9.76 3.11
C ALA A 35 2.95 10.53 3.84
N PRO A 36 2.76 11.82 4.15
CA PRO A 36 3.70 12.59 4.95
C PRO A 36 3.73 12.04 6.39
N THR A 37 4.92 11.97 7.00
CA THR A 37 5.06 11.48 8.39
C THR A 37 4.48 12.44 9.42
N ALA A 38 4.37 13.73 9.09
CA ALA A 38 3.75 14.73 9.95
C ALA A 38 2.27 14.43 10.28
N ASP A 39 1.57 13.71 9.40
CA ASP A 39 0.15 13.36 9.57
C ASP A 39 -0.03 11.98 10.24
N ILE A 40 1.07 11.33 10.66
CA ILE A 40 1.07 9.95 11.16
C ILE A 40 1.54 9.93 12.61
N GLU A 41 0.63 9.58 13.52
CA GLU A 41 0.93 9.44 14.95
C GLU A 41 1.99 8.36 15.23
N ASP A 42 1.87 7.20 14.57
CA ASP A 42 2.79 6.07 14.73
C ASP A 42 3.09 5.41 13.38
N ILE A 43 4.33 5.59 12.92
CA ILE A 43 4.85 5.06 11.65
C ILE A 43 4.77 3.52 11.61
N ASN A 44 5.06 2.84 12.72
CA ASN A 44 5.04 1.38 12.75
C ASN A 44 3.61 0.85 12.68
N ARG A 45 2.67 1.48 13.38
CA ARG A 45 1.24 1.16 13.28
C ARG A 45 0.74 1.40 11.86
N TRP A 46 1.09 2.53 11.25
CA TRP A 46 0.76 2.84 9.86
C TRP A 46 1.30 1.77 8.90
N ARG A 47 2.57 1.37 9.04
CA ARG A 47 3.17 0.32 8.20
C ARG A 47 2.53 -1.05 8.40
N ARG A 48 2.00 -1.37 9.59
CA ARG A 48 1.23 -2.60 9.83
C ARG A 48 -0.14 -2.52 9.16
N ALA A 49 -0.82 -1.39 9.29
CA ALA A 49 -2.11 -1.14 8.65
C ALA A 49 -2.00 -1.19 7.11
N ALA A 50 -1.00 -0.54 6.52
CA ALA A 50 -0.75 -0.57 5.07
C ALA A 50 -0.52 -2.00 4.54
N ARG A 51 0.25 -2.83 5.27
CA ARG A 51 0.41 -4.25 4.93
C ARG A 51 -0.88 -5.06 5.10
N ALA A 52 -1.71 -4.72 6.09
CA ALA A 52 -3.02 -5.34 6.25
C ALA A 52 -3.93 -5.00 5.05
N CYS A 53 -3.90 -3.76 4.56
CA CYS A 53 -4.61 -3.38 3.33
C CYS A 53 -4.13 -4.21 2.13
N ALA A 54 -2.82 -4.31 1.91
CA ALA A 54 -2.27 -5.12 0.82
C ALA A 54 -2.72 -6.59 0.88
N ARG A 55 -2.72 -7.19 2.08
CA ARG A 55 -3.25 -8.55 2.29
C ARG A 55 -4.74 -8.66 1.96
N GLN A 56 -5.55 -7.67 2.36
CA GLN A 56 -6.99 -7.64 2.01
C GLN A 56 -7.22 -7.51 0.50
N LEU A 57 -6.31 -6.84 -0.21
CA LEU A 57 -6.34 -6.71 -1.66
C LEU A 57 -5.73 -7.91 -2.39
N GLY A 58 -5.17 -8.89 -1.67
CA GLY A 58 -4.54 -10.08 -2.26
C GLY A 58 -3.19 -9.82 -2.95
N VAL A 59 -2.54 -8.69 -2.65
CA VAL A 59 -1.27 -8.28 -3.27
C VAL A 59 -0.09 -8.38 -2.30
N SER A 60 1.10 -8.59 -2.86
CA SER A 60 2.35 -8.45 -2.10
C SER A 60 2.75 -6.98 -2.04
N CYS A 61 3.32 -6.53 -0.93
CA CYS A 61 3.76 -5.14 -0.81
C CYS A 61 5.05 -4.96 -0.03
N SER A 62 5.73 -3.85 -0.29
CA SER A 62 6.83 -3.33 0.53
C SER A 62 6.45 -1.99 1.16
N THR A 63 6.98 -1.69 2.35
CA THR A 63 6.81 -0.38 3.01
C THR A 63 8.15 0.15 3.47
N SER A 64 8.37 1.46 3.32
CA SER A 64 9.56 2.13 3.85
C SER A 64 9.26 3.57 4.26
N VAL A 65 10.22 4.16 4.96
CA VAL A 65 10.30 5.59 5.30
C VAL A 65 11.34 6.22 4.37
N SER A 66 11.16 7.49 4.03
CA SER A 66 12.16 8.28 3.30
C SER A 66 13.43 8.48 4.10
N THR A 67 14.54 8.70 3.40
CA THR A 67 15.85 8.93 4.03
C THR A 67 15.84 10.14 4.97
N ASP A 68 15.12 11.19 4.60
CA ASP A 68 14.92 12.41 5.40
C ASP A 68 13.79 12.28 6.43
N GLY A 69 13.09 11.14 6.48
CA GLY A 69 12.02 10.89 7.44
C GLY A 69 10.71 11.64 7.17
N SER A 70 10.58 12.38 6.06
CA SER A 70 9.43 13.23 5.76
C SER A 70 8.21 12.48 5.19
N PHE A 71 8.38 11.28 4.63
CA PHE A 71 7.27 10.48 4.12
C PHE A 71 7.45 8.98 4.33
N VAL A 72 6.32 8.28 4.39
CA VAL A 72 6.25 6.82 4.30
C VAL A 72 5.59 6.42 2.99
N TRP A 73 5.87 5.21 2.54
CA TRP A 73 5.19 4.65 1.38
C TRP A 73 4.88 3.17 1.54
N VAL A 74 3.92 2.73 0.73
CA VAL A 74 3.63 1.33 0.43
C VAL A 74 3.60 1.15 -1.08
N VAL A 75 4.26 0.11 -1.58
CA VAL A 75 4.36 -0.22 -3.01
C VAL A 75 3.82 -1.63 -3.22
N ASP A 76 3.02 -1.83 -4.26
CA ASP A 76 2.64 -3.16 -4.75
C ASP A 76 3.87 -3.81 -5.42
N THR A 77 4.28 -4.96 -4.90
CA THR A 77 5.42 -5.73 -5.40
C THR A 77 4.98 -7.06 -6.00
N SER A 78 3.69 -7.19 -6.33
CA SER A 78 3.17 -8.37 -6.98
C SER A 78 3.79 -8.52 -8.36
N PRO A 79 4.15 -9.74 -8.79
CA PRO A 79 4.66 -9.95 -10.12
C PRO A 79 3.60 -9.54 -11.15
N VAL A 80 3.97 -8.65 -12.08
CA VAL A 80 3.10 -8.27 -13.19
C VAL A 80 2.73 -9.54 -13.96
N THR A 81 1.47 -9.95 -13.89
CA THR A 81 1.01 -11.10 -14.67
C THR A 81 1.12 -10.77 -16.16
N PHE A 82 1.65 -11.71 -16.94
CA PHE A 82 1.98 -11.62 -18.37
C PHE A 82 0.95 -10.90 -19.30
N PRO A 83 -0.38 -10.88 -19.08
CA PRO A 83 -1.31 -10.15 -19.95
C PRO A 83 -1.10 -8.63 -20.00
N GLU A 84 -0.54 -8.00 -18.95
CA GLU A 84 -0.35 -6.54 -18.90
C GLU A 84 0.91 -6.07 -19.64
N GLN A 85 1.93 -6.93 -19.75
CA GLN A 85 3.15 -6.63 -20.52
C GLN A 85 2.86 -6.42 -22.02
N VAL A 86 1.86 -7.12 -22.58
CA VAL A 86 1.50 -7.00 -23.99
C VAL A 86 0.78 -5.68 -24.30
N ARG A 87 -0.02 -5.16 -23.35
CA ARG A 87 -0.65 -3.83 -23.49
C ARG A 87 0.38 -2.70 -23.39
N ALA A 88 1.28 -2.76 -22.41
CA ALA A 88 2.31 -1.74 -22.24
C ALA A 88 3.29 -1.68 -23.43
N ARG A 89 3.63 -2.83 -24.02
CA ARG A 89 4.57 -2.87 -25.17
C ARG A 89 4.00 -2.30 -26.47
N ARG A 90 2.68 -2.42 -26.71
CA ARG A 90 2.02 -1.76 -27.86
C ARG A 90 1.98 -0.23 -27.75
N SER A 91 1.98 0.30 -26.53
CA SER A 91 1.99 1.75 -26.29
C SER A 91 3.35 2.38 -26.55
N VAL A 92 4.44 1.63 -26.40
CA VAL A 92 5.81 2.12 -26.63
C VAL A 92 6.12 2.16 -28.13
N ASP A 93 5.76 1.13 -28.91
CA ASP A 93 6.01 1.12 -30.36
C ASP A 93 5.23 2.22 -31.11
N ALA A 94 4.05 2.62 -30.61
CA ALA A 94 3.25 3.71 -31.16
C ALA A 94 3.81 5.12 -30.87
N LEU A 95 4.78 5.25 -29.97
CA LEU A 95 5.45 6.53 -29.67
C LEU A 95 6.71 6.75 -30.53
N PHE A 96 7.16 5.72 -31.25
CA PHE A 96 8.35 5.76 -32.10
C PHE A 96 8.06 5.44 -33.59
N SER A 97 6.79 5.48 -34.00
CA SER A 97 6.35 5.36 -35.40
C SER A 97 5.80 6.67 -35.93
#